data_AF-A0A7C5CBC3-F1
#
_entry.id   AF-A0A7C5CBC3-F1
#
_cell.length_a   1.000
_cell.length_b   1.000
_cell.length_c   1.000
_cell.angle_alpha   90.00
_cell.angle_beta   90.00
_cell.angle_gamma   90.00
#
_symmetry.space_group_name_H-M   'P 1'
#
loop_
_entity.id
_entity.type
_entity.pdbx_description
1 polymer ?
#
loop_
_entity_poly.entity_id
_entity_poly.type
_entity_poly.pdbx_seq_one_letter_code
_entity_poly.pdbx_strand_id
1 'polypeptide(L)'
;AYFQEAGRAGRDGKKAYAVLLYNREDKKRLEMSYETSFPPLKEVLRVYRALGSYFQLAIGGGLGRNFNFDLINFSKTYQFHPLRAFSCLKILEQSNLIVMTDAIYIPSQLKLLISKEQLYDYLLKNPQMELILKSILRNYQGAFRHFIKIKEGQLAAFLKMPKEKLIKTLKKLAHAKVLTYIPQKNEPQIIFTKARYDATELDMDYQLYNFRKEKYKERYQAAISYAETAICRSRLLLGYFSQTNAPKCGVCDVCTGRTKPQIDLQKFEQYKERLYDLLNEKELTLGELMSGFTPQKEGEILLAIEYLIDEGFITKIDRKYTITKH
;
A
#
# COMPACT_ATOMS: atom_id res chain seq x y z
N ALA A 1 12.89 -5.96 2.19
CA ALA A 1 11.97 -6.90 1.52
C ALA A 1 12.65 -7.59 0.34
N TYR A 2 12.84 -6.94 -0.82
CA TYR A 2 13.36 -7.60 -2.03
C TYR A 2 14.67 -8.40 -1.83
N PHE A 3 15.68 -7.81 -1.20
CA PHE A 3 16.97 -8.50 -0.93
C PHE A 3 16.80 -9.81 -0.14
N GLN A 4 15.91 -9.82 0.87
CA GLN A 4 15.64 -11.00 1.68
C GLN A 4 14.92 -12.08 0.86
N GLU A 5 13.94 -11.68 0.05
CA GLU A 5 13.15 -12.62 -0.77
C GLU A 5 13.99 -13.21 -1.91
N ALA A 6 14.78 -12.39 -2.61
CA ALA A 6 15.71 -12.85 -3.63
C ALA A 6 16.79 -13.81 -3.06
N GLY A 7 17.27 -13.54 -1.83
CA GLY A 7 18.26 -14.39 -1.14
C GLY A 7 17.74 -15.73 -0.62
N ARG A 8 16.45 -16.05 -0.82
CA ARG A 8 15.92 -17.40 -0.52
C ARG A 8 16.29 -18.43 -1.59
N ALA A 9 16.50 -17.98 -2.83
CA ALA A 9 16.87 -18.84 -3.94
C ALA A 9 18.38 -19.14 -3.98
N GLY A 10 18.77 -20.26 -4.59
CA GLY A 10 20.19 -20.61 -4.81
C GLY A 10 20.98 -21.01 -3.56
N ARG A 11 20.30 -21.38 -2.46
CA ARG A 11 20.94 -21.87 -1.22
C ARG A 11 21.67 -23.20 -1.38
N ASP A 12 21.31 -23.96 -2.40
CA ASP A 12 21.97 -25.20 -2.82
C ASP A 12 23.22 -24.96 -3.67
N GLY A 13 23.64 -23.70 -3.85
CA GLY A 13 24.79 -23.31 -4.66
C GLY A 13 24.53 -23.36 -6.17
N LYS A 14 23.34 -23.80 -6.61
CA LYS A 14 22.99 -23.82 -8.03
C LYS A 14 22.57 -22.43 -8.50
N LYS A 15 22.77 -22.18 -9.80
CA LYS A 15 22.39 -20.92 -10.42
C LYS A 15 20.88 -20.69 -10.28
N ALA A 16 20.52 -19.56 -9.69
CA ALA A 16 19.14 -19.10 -9.57
C ALA A 16 18.99 -17.71 -10.22
N TYR A 17 17.77 -17.41 -10.66
CA TYR A 17 17.43 -16.12 -11.24
C TYR A 17 16.30 -15.48 -10.45
N ALA A 18 16.50 -14.23 -10.04
CA ALA A 18 15.45 -13.37 -9.50
C ALA A 18 15.10 -12.34 -10.56
N VAL A 19 13.85 -12.35 -11.04
CA VAL A 19 13.36 -11.42 -12.07
C VAL A 19 12.44 -10.40 -11.42
N LEU A 20 12.72 -9.12 -11.64
CA LEU A 20 11.84 -8.03 -11.25
C LEU A 20 11.05 -7.58 -12.49
N LEU A 21 9.73 -7.72 -12.44
CA LEU A 21 8.83 -7.10 -13.41
C LEU A 21 8.51 -5.69 -12.90
N TYR A 22 8.81 -4.69 -13.72
CA TYR A 22 8.68 -3.29 -13.35
C TYR A 22 8.14 -2.48 -14.54
N ASN A 23 7.22 -1.57 -14.26
CA ASN A 23 6.77 -0.58 -15.22
C ASN A 23 6.76 0.85 -14.62
N ARG A 24 6.52 1.85 -15.46
CA ARG A 24 6.48 3.26 -15.00
C ARG A 24 5.33 3.57 -14.05
N GLU A 25 4.24 2.79 -14.06
CA GLU A 25 3.12 2.96 -13.13
C GLU A 25 3.48 2.55 -11.71
N ASP A 26 4.37 1.57 -11.55
CA ASP A 26 4.87 1.15 -10.23
C ASP A 26 5.62 2.28 -9.54
N LYS A 27 6.45 3.03 -10.29
CA LYS A 27 7.10 4.24 -9.78
C LYS A 27 6.10 5.32 -9.38
N LYS A 28 5.13 5.63 -10.25
CA LYS A 28 4.08 6.60 -9.93
C LYS A 28 3.33 6.20 -8.66
N ARG A 29 3.08 4.91 -8.46
CA ARG A 29 2.42 4.37 -7.26
C ARG A 29 3.24 4.58 -5.99
N LEU A 30 4.56 4.36 -6.06
CA LEU A 30 5.47 4.64 -4.94
C LEU A 30 5.51 6.14 -4.60
N GLU A 31 5.59 7.00 -5.62
CA GLU A 31 5.58 8.46 -5.45
C GLU A 31 4.25 8.94 -4.84
N MET A 32 3.10 8.46 -5.34
CA MET A 32 1.79 8.77 -4.78
C MET A 32 1.62 8.25 -3.35
N SER A 33 2.16 7.06 -3.05
CA SER A 33 2.16 6.49 -1.69
C SER A 33 2.96 7.36 -0.72
N TYR A 34 4.12 7.89 -1.15
CA TYR A 34 4.91 8.82 -0.36
C TYR A 34 4.13 10.11 -0.03
N GLU A 35 3.54 10.76 -1.05
CA GLU A 35 2.75 11.98 -0.85
C GLU A 35 1.52 11.74 0.04
N THR A 36 0.90 10.56 -0.06
CA THR A 36 -0.25 10.19 0.78
C THR A 36 0.15 9.91 2.23
N SER A 37 1.30 9.26 2.44
CA SER A 37 1.79 8.86 3.77
C SER A 37 2.31 10.04 4.59
N PHE A 38 2.72 11.12 3.93
CA PHE A 38 3.30 12.33 4.54
C PHE A 38 2.51 13.59 4.16
N PRO A 39 1.23 13.70 4.57
CA PRO A 39 0.42 14.89 4.35
C PRO A 39 0.99 16.10 5.11
N PRO A 40 0.77 17.34 4.63
CA PRO A 40 1.24 18.55 5.33
C PRO A 40 0.79 18.59 6.79
N LEU A 41 1.64 19.05 7.71
CA LEU A 41 1.30 19.10 9.14
C LEU A 41 0.04 19.94 9.45
N LYS A 42 -0.26 20.95 8.63
CA LYS A 42 -1.54 21.68 8.71
C LYS A 42 -2.77 20.77 8.53
N GLU A 43 -2.67 19.77 7.65
CA GLU A 43 -3.72 18.77 7.45
C GLU A 43 -3.80 17.80 8.63
N VAL A 44 -2.65 17.42 9.21
CA VAL A 44 -2.59 16.60 10.44
C VAL A 44 -3.29 17.31 11.61
N LEU A 45 -3.01 18.61 11.80
CA LEU A 45 -3.67 19.43 12.82
C LEU A 45 -5.18 19.58 12.57
N ARG A 46 -5.60 19.72 11.29
CA ARG A 46 -7.02 19.75 10.92
C ARG A 46 -7.72 18.43 11.28
N VAL A 47 -7.07 17.29 11.03
CA VAL A 47 -7.59 15.96 11.41
C VAL A 47 -7.66 15.81 12.93
N TYR A 48 -6.64 16.26 13.67
CA TYR A 48 -6.65 16.25 15.14
C TYR A 48 -7.81 17.08 15.72
N ARG A 49 -8.03 18.30 15.20
CA ARG A 49 -9.17 19.14 15.59
C ARG A 49 -10.50 18.45 15.30
N ALA A 50 -10.62 17.88 14.09
CA ALA A 50 -11.82 17.17 13.67
C ALA A 50 -12.11 15.94 14.54
N LEU A 51 -11.09 15.17 14.95
CA LEU A 51 -11.24 14.05 15.88
C LEU A 51 -11.89 14.49 17.19
N GLY A 52 -11.40 15.59 17.77
CA GLY A 52 -11.96 16.12 19.00
C GLY A 52 -13.42 16.55 18.84
N SER A 53 -13.78 17.17 17.70
CA SER A 53 -15.18 17.48 17.37
C SER A 53 -16.02 16.23 17.14
N TYR A 54 -15.48 15.20 16.48
CA TYR A 54 -16.17 13.95 16.15
C TYR A 54 -16.59 13.21 17.42
N PHE A 55 -15.71 13.20 18.42
CA PHE A 55 -15.96 12.59 19.73
C PHE A 55 -16.60 13.54 20.75
N GLN A 56 -16.93 14.77 20.35
CA GLN A 56 -17.50 15.80 21.23
C GLN A 56 -16.65 16.01 22.50
N LEU A 57 -15.33 15.99 22.34
CA LEU A 57 -14.38 15.96 23.44
C LEU A 57 -13.92 17.38 23.79
N ALA A 58 -14.08 17.85 25.02
CA ALA A 58 -13.56 19.17 25.43
C ALA A 58 -12.02 19.22 25.46
N ILE A 59 -11.45 20.42 25.34
CA ILE A 59 -10.02 20.68 25.58
C ILE A 59 -9.69 20.28 27.04
N GLY A 60 -8.51 19.70 27.27
CA GLY A 60 -8.08 19.15 28.55
C GLY A 60 -8.70 17.78 28.90
N GLY A 61 -9.68 17.30 28.13
CA GLY A 61 -10.32 16.01 28.34
C GLY A 61 -9.69 14.86 27.55
N GLY A 62 -10.15 13.63 27.82
CA GLY A 62 -9.94 12.49 26.92
C GLY A 62 -8.82 11.53 27.27
N LEU A 63 -7.92 11.90 28.17
CA LEU A 63 -6.82 11.04 28.62
C LEU A 63 -7.33 9.65 29.02
N GLY A 64 -6.80 8.61 28.38
CA GLY A 64 -7.13 7.20 28.63
C GLY A 64 -8.52 6.76 28.18
N ARG A 65 -9.32 7.63 27.53
CA ARG A 65 -10.67 7.28 27.05
C ARG A 65 -10.60 6.59 25.69
N ASN A 66 -11.42 5.55 25.54
CA ASN A 66 -11.56 4.77 24.31
C ASN A 66 -12.78 5.23 23.52
N PHE A 67 -12.60 5.51 22.24
CA PHE A 67 -13.68 5.90 21.34
C PHE A 67 -13.73 4.95 20.15
N ASN A 68 -14.90 4.41 19.86
CA ASN A 68 -15.12 3.68 18.61
C ASN A 68 -14.92 4.63 17.43
N PHE A 69 -14.21 4.17 16.41
CA PHE A 69 -13.83 5.00 15.27
C PHE A 69 -14.16 4.31 13.95
N ASP A 70 -14.97 4.99 13.13
CA ASP A 70 -15.22 4.64 11.74
C ASP A 70 -14.52 5.66 10.85
N LEU A 71 -13.40 5.25 10.24
CA LEU A 71 -12.60 6.09 9.35
C LEU A 71 -13.41 6.61 8.15
N ILE A 72 -14.31 5.80 7.60
CA ILE A 72 -15.10 6.16 6.41
C ILE A 72 -16.14 7.21 6.79
N ASN A 73 -16.85 6.99 7.89
CA ASN A 73 -17.83 7.95 8.41
C ASN A 73 -17.16 9.28 8.81
N PHE A 74 -16.04 9.21 9.54
CA PHE A 74 -15.24 10.39 9.92
C PHE A 74 -14.79 11.17 8.68
N SER A 75 -14.23 10.48 7.69
CA SER A 75 -13.73 11.10 6.46
C SER A 75 -14.86 11.77 5.68
N LYS A 76 -16.03 11.13 5.58
CA LYS A 76 -17.22 11.72 4.93
C LYS A 76 -17.71 12.97 5.68
N THR A 77 -17.72 12.92 7.01
CA THR A 77 -18.24 14.01 7.86
C THR A 77 -17.41 15.29 7.75
N TYR A 78 -16.08 15.14 7.73
CA TYR A 78 -15.14 16.28 7.71
C TYR A 78 -14.50 16.54 6.34
N GLN A 79 -15.00 15.85 5.30
CA GLN A 79 -14.56 15.98 3.91
C GLN A 79 -13.05 15.74 3.76
N PHE A 80 -12.58 14.63 4.31
CA PHE A 80 -11.23 14.14 4.10
C PHE A 80 -11.22 12.98 3.11
N HIS A 81 -10.12 12.82 2.38
CA HIS A 81 -9.86 11.58 1.65
C HIS A 81 -9.47 10.47 2.65
N PRO A 82 -10.09 9.28 2.65
CA PRO A 82 -9.88 8.26 3.68
C PRO A 82 -8.41 7.86 3.90
N LEU A 83 -7.64 7.67 2.82
CA LEU A 83 -6.23 7.30 2.94
C LEU A 83 -5.36 8.42 3.55
N ARG A 84 -5.70 9.68 3.27
CA ARG A 84 -4.97 10.82 3.85
C ARG A 84 -5.34 11.01 5.31
N ALA A 85 -6.62 10.91 5.65
CA ALA A 85 -7.08 10.92 7.04
C ALA A 85 -6.38 9.84 7.86
N PHE A 86 -6.31 8.61 7.34
CA PHE A 86 -5.58 7.52 7.99
C PHE A 86 -4.09 7.84 8.20
N SER A 87 -3.43 8.42 7.20
CA SER A 87 -2.02 8.80 7.30
C SER A 87 -1.80 9.90 8.36
N CYS A 88 -2.69 10.90 8.42
CA CYS A 88 -2.69 11.89 9.50
C CYS A 88 -2.86 11.23 10.88
N LEU A 89 -3.80 10.29 11.02
CA LEU A 89 -4.00 9.56 12.28
C LEU A 89 -2.76 8.76 12.68
N LYS A 90 -2.07 8.13 11.72
CA LYS A 90 -0.80 7.43 11.97
C LYS A 90 0.30 8.38 12.44
N ILE A 91 0.36 9.60 11.91
CA ILE A 91 1.30 10.63 12.40
C ILE A 91 0.95 11.05 13.83
N LEU A 92 -0.34 11.28 14.13
CA LEU A 92 -0.79 11.60 15.50
C LEU A 92 -0.48 10.47 16.50
N GLU A 93 -0.63 9.22 16.05
CA GLU A 93 -0.26 8.04 16.83
C GLU A 93 1.24 7.99 17.12
N GLN A 94 2.08 8.24 16.11
CA GLN A 94 3.52 8.29 16.29
C GLN A 94 4.00 9.46 17.16
N SER A 95 3.19 10.52 17.30
CA SER A 95 3.42 11.62 18.24
C SER A 95 2.90 11.34 19.65
N ASN A 96 2.41 10.11 19.92
CA ASN A 96 1.83 9.69 21.19
C ASN A 96 0.69 10.61 21.65
N LEU A 97 -0.13 11.11 20.72
CA LEU A 97 -1.36 11.83 21.04
C LEU A 97 -2.56 10.90 21.10
N ILE A 98 -2.54 9.87 20.25
CA ILE A 98 -3.55 8.84 20.18
C ILE A 98 -2.90 7.46 20.01
N VAL A 99 -3.68 6.41 20.20
CA VAL A 99 -3.38 5.05 19.76
C VAL A 99 -4.59 4.55 18.98
N MET A 100 -4.35 3.93 17.83
CA MET A 100 -5.37 3.22 17.07
C MET A 100 -5.25 1.73 17.33
N THR A 101 -6.33 1.13 17.82
CA THR A 101 -6.44 -0.32 17.92
C THR A 101 -6.92 -0.90 16.60
N ASP A 102 -6.52 -2.14 16.32
CA ASP A 102 -7.14 -2.90 15.24
C ASP A 102 -8.59 -3.22 15.59
N ALA A 103 -9.40 -3.47 14.56
CA ALA A 103 -10.77 -3.95 14.73
C ALA A 103 -10.79 -5.30 15.46
N ILE A 104 -11.01 -5.29 16.78
CA ILE A 104 -11.20 -6.51 17.55
C ILE A 104 -12.62 -7.01 17.28
N TYR A 105 -12.72 -8.21 16.69
CA TYR A 105 -14.00 -8.86 16.45
C TYR A 105 -14.66 -9.26 17.78
N ILE A 106 -15.68 -8.51 18.19
CA ILE A 106 -16.56 -8.88 19.30
C ILE A 106 -17.89 -9.36 18.71
N PRO A 107 -18.21 -10.66 18.79
CA PRO A 107 -19.47 -11.18 18.27
C PRO A 107 -20.65 -10.60 19.03
N SER A 108 -21.77 -10.43 18.34
CA SER A 108 -23.01 -9.96 18.94
C SER A 108 -23.46 -10.94 20.02
N GLN A 109 -24.07 -10.41 21.07
CA GLN A 109 -24.57 -11.20 22.18
C GLN A 109 -26.03 -10.91 22.43
N LEU A 110 -26.73 -11.91 22.93
CA LEU A 110 -28.15 -11.83 23.27
C LEU A 110 -28.40 -12.55 24.59
N LYS A 111 -29.32 -12.01 25.40
CA LYS A 111 -29.89 -12.69 26.56
C LYS A 111 -31.38 -12.41 26.61
N LEU A 112 -32.22 -13.42 26.83
CA LEU A 112 -33.65 -13.20 27.07
C LEU A 112 -33.86 -12.62 28.47
N LEU A 113 -34.73 -11.62 28.57
CA LEU A 113 -35.08 -10.96 29.83
C LEU A 113 -36.37 -11.51 30.44
N ILE A 114 -37.18 -12.18 29.62
CA ILE A 114 -38.50 -12.69 30.01
C ILE A 114 -38.45 -14.18 30.37
N SER A 115 -39.42 -14.64 31.17
CA SER A 115 -39.61 -16.06 31.48
C SER A 115 -40.16 -16.85 30.30
N LYS A 116 -40.26 -18.18 30.44
CA LYS A 116 -40.86 -19.04 29.41
C LYS A 116 -42.36 -18.75 29.25
N GLU A 117 -43.08 -18.50 30.34
CA GLU A 117 -44.52 -18.17 30.31
C GLU A 117 -44.73 -16.83 29.59
N GLN A 118 -43.97 -15.81 29.96
CA GLN A 118 -44.05 -14.48 29.34
C GLN A 118 -43.69 -14.51 27.85
N LEU A 119 -42.75 -15.38 27.45
CA LEU A 119 -42.42 -15.57 26.04
C LEU A 119 -43.60 -16.14 25.27
N TYR A 120 -44.35 -17.09 25.83
CA TYR A 120 -45.54 -17.63 25.20
C TYR A 120 -46.61 -16.54 24.99
N ASP A 121 -46.90 -15.75 26.03
CA ASP A 121 -47.86 -14.64 25.95
C ASP A 121 -47.43 -13.57 24.93
N TYR A 122 -46.13 -13.29 24.87
CA TYR A 122 -45.57 -12.34 23.91
C TYR A 122 -45.76 -12.83 22.47
N LEU A 123 -45.54 -14.12 22.21
CA LEU A 123 -45.70 -14.74 20.90
C LEU A 123 -47.15 -14.77 20.43
N LEU A 124 -48.11 -15.02 21.34
CA LEU A 124 -49.54 -14.93 21.02
C LEU A 124 -49.92 -13.53 20.51
N LYS A 125 -49.35 -12.49 21.11
CA LYS A 125 -49.59 -11.09 20.71
C LYS A 125 -48.77 -10.65 19.50
N ASN A 126 -47.67 -11.35 19.19
CA ASN A 126 -46.74 -10.98 18.13
C ASN A 126 -46.31 -12.22 17.29
N PRO A 127 -47.23 -12.84 16.52
CA PRO A 127 -46.93 -14.06 15.77
C PRO A 127 -45.74 -13.91 14.81
N GLN A 128 -45.53 -12.71 14.26
CA GLN A 128 -44.40 -12.39 13.39
C GLN A 128 -43.02 -12.54 14.05
N MET A 129 -42.94 -12.58 15.39
CA MET A 129 -41.70 -12.76 16.16
C MET A 129 -41.40 -14.22 16.47
N GLU A 130 -42.33 -15.13 16.18
CA GLU A 130 -42.20 -16.55 16.50
C GLU A 130 -41.01 -17.19 15.81
N LEU A 131 -40.87 -16.95 14.50
CA LEU A 131 -39.80 -17.55 13.71
C LEU A 131 -38.42 -17.18 14.25
N ILE A 132 -38.20 -15.90 14.59
CA ILE A 132 -36.90 -15.43 15.09
C ILE A 132 -36.63 -15.94 16.51
N LEU A 133 -37.60 -15.86 17.44
CA LEU A 133 -37.41 -16.26 18.84
C LEU A 133 -37.24 -17.78 18.96
N LYS A 134 -38.03 -18.58 18.23
CA LYS A 134 -37.83 -20.04 18.18
C LYS A 134 -36.50 -20.42 17.53
N SER A 135 -36.09 -19.71 16.48
CA SER A 135 -34.78 -19.94 15.83
C SER A 135 -33.61 -19.62 16.76
N ILE A 136 -33.72 -18.56 17.58
CA ILE A 136 -32.72 -18.22 18.60
C ILE A 136 -32.67 -19.34 19.64
N LEU A 137 -33.81 -19.76 20.17
CA LEU A 137 -33.88 -20.80 21.20
C LEU A 137 -33.40 -22.17 20.72
N ARG A 138 -33.64 -22.51 19.45
CA ARG A 138 -33.22 -23.79 18.85
C ARG A 138 -31.73 -23.84 18.55
N ASN A 139 -31.17 -22.75 18.04
CA ASN A 139 -29.77 -22.70 17.58
C ASN A 139 -28.79 -22.23 18.66
N TYR A 140 -29.28 -21.55 19.70
CA TYR A 140 -28.44 -20.96 20.74
C TYR A 140 -29.04 -21.25 22.13
N GLN A 141 -28.62 -22.38 22.71
CA GLN A 141 -29.06 -22.82 24.03
C GLN A 141 -28.53 -21.89 25.13
N GLY A 142 -29.25 -21.80 26.24
CA GLY A 142 -28.81 -21.02 27.42
C GLY A 142 -29.21 -19.54 27.42
N ALA A 143 -29.92 -19.05 26.39
CA ALA A 143 -30.31 -17.65 26.22
C ALA A 143 -31.08 -17.03 27.41
N PHE A 144 -31.80 -17.83 28.20
CA PHE A 144 -32.49 -17.36 29.42
C PHE A 144 -31.55 -17.12 30.61
N ARG A 145 -30.42 -17.81 30.67
CA ARG A 145 -29.52 -17.82 31.85
C ARG A 145 -28.40 -16.79 31.68
N HIS A 146 -27.75 -16.76 30.52
CA HIS A 146 -26.58 -15.92 30.27
C HIS A 146 -26.58 -15.34 28.85
N PHE A 147 -25.64 -14.43 28.59
CA PHE A 147 -25.42 -13.90 27.24
C PHE A 147 -24.84 -14.97 26.32
N ILE A 148 -25.57 -15.25 25.25
CA ILE A 148 -25.16 -16.15 24.18
C ILE A 148 -24.59 -15.34 23.01
N LYS A 149 -23.48 -15.82 22.44
CA LYS A 149 -22.90 -15.24 21.23
C LYS A 149 -23.71 -15.70 20.01
N ILE A 150 -24.11 -14.76 19.16
CA ILE A 150 -24.86 -15.06 17.94
C ILE A 150 -24.08 -14.62 16.71
N LYS A 151 -24.16 -15.42 15.64
CA LYS A 151 -23.62 -15.06 14.32
C LYS A 151 -24.75 -14.49 13.48
N GLU A 152 -24.90 -13.16 13.50
CA GLU A 152 -25.99 -12.44 12.83
C GLU A 152 -26.16 -12.84 11.36
N GLY A 153 -25.08 -12.97 10.59
CA GLY A 153 -25.15 -13.35 9.18
C GLY A 153 -25.71 -14.76 8.96
N GLN A 154 -25.32 -15.72 9.79
CA GLN A 154 -25.83 -17.10 9.72
C GLN A 154 -27.30 -17.16 10.15
N LEU A 155 -27.68 -16.44 11.21
CA LEU A 155 -29.06 -16.36 11.66
C LEU A 155 -29.96 -15.67 10.61
N ALA A 156 -29.46 -14.61 9.97
CA ALA A 156 -30.16 -13.90 8.90
C ALA A 156 -30.40 -14.81 7.68
N ALA A 157 -29.37 -15.56 7.27
CA ALA A 157 -29.47 -16.53 6.19
C ALA A 157 -30.47 -17.66 6.52
N PHE A 158 -30.43 -18.20 7.74
CA PHE A 158 -31.38 -19.22 8.21
C PHE A 158 -32.83 -18.70 8.20
N LEU A 159 -33.03 -17.45 8.61
CA LEU A 159 -34.33 -16.78 8.62
C LEU A 159 -34.75 -16.24 7.23
N LYS A 160 -33.92 -16.43 6.20
CA LYS A 160 -34.12 -15.92 4.83
C LYS A 160 -34.46 -14.42 4.82
N MET A 161 -33.73 -13.62 5.58
CA MET A 161 -33.94 -12.18 5.67
C MET A 161 -32.62 -11.39 5.62
N PRO A 162 -32.63 -10.12 5.18
CA PRO A 162 -31.44 -9.27 5.21
C PRO A 162 -30.91 -9.07 6.64
N LYS A 163 -29.58 -9.01 6.80
CA LYS A 163 -28.91 -8.83 8.09
C LYS A 163 -29.37 -7.54 8.78
N GLU A 164 -29.54 -6.46 8.03
CA GLU A 164 -29.99 -5.16 8.55
C GLU A 164 -31.40 -5.26 9.13
N LYS A 165 -32.28 -6.04 8.49
CA LYS A 165 -33.63 -6.29 8.98
C LYS A 165 -33.60 -7.11 10.27
N LEU A 166 -32.76 -8.14 10.35
CA LEU A 166 -32.54 -8.92 11.58
C LEU A 166 -32.09 -8.02 12.74
N ILE A 167 -31.06 -7.19 12.54
CA ILE A 167 -30.55 -6.27 13.57
C ILE A 167 -31.64 -5.31 14.04
N LYS A 168 -32.42 -4.74 13.11
CA LYS A 168 -33.56 -3.87 13.46
C LYS A 168 -34.59 -4.61 14.31
N THR A 169 -34.92 -5.86 13.98
CA THR A 169 -35.85 -6.69 14.77
C THR A 169 -35.31 -6.98 16.17
N LEU A 170 -34.02 -7.35 16.30
CA LEU A 170 -33.39 -7.58 17.60
C LEU A 170 -33.41 -6.31 18.48
N LYS A 171 -33.15 -5.14 17.89
CA LYS A 171 -33.31 -3.84 18.59
C LYS A 171 -34.74 -3.59 19.03
N LYS A 172 -35.76 -3.92 18.20
CA LYS A 172 -37.17 -3.80 18.59
C LYS A 172 -37.53 -4.71 19.77
N LEU A 173 -37.09 -5.96 19.75
CA LEU A 173 -37.28 -6.90 20.86
C LEU A 173 -36.57 -6.41 22.13
N ALA A 174 -35.40 -5.77 21.99
CA ALA A 174 -34.70 -5.15 23.10
C ALA A 174 -35.46 -3.96 23.70
N HIS A 175 -36.01 -3.08 22.86
CA HIS A 175 -36.88 -1.99 23.30
C HIS A 175 -38.16 -2.50 23.99
N ALA A 176 -38.73 -3.60 23.52
CA ALA A 176 -39.87 -4.27 24.13
C ALA A 176 -39.50 -5.05 25.42
N LYS A 177 -38.25 -4.97 25.89
CA LYS A 177 -37.71 -5.68 27.07
C LYS A 177 -37.88 -7.21 27.00
N VAL A 178 -38.02 -7.77 25.81
CA VAL A 178 -38.05 -9.24 25.59
C VAL A 178 -36.65 -9.83 25.78
N LEU A 179 -35.63 -9.09 25.35
CA LEU A 179 -34.23 -9.51 25.38
C LEU A 179 -33.30 -8.33 25.60
N THR A 180 -32.06 -8.59 26.01
CA THR A 180 -30.93 -7.68 25.85
C THR A 180 -30.16 -8.08 24.61
N TYR A 181 -29.84 -7.10 23.77
CA TYR A 181 -29.05 -7.29 22.57
C TYR A 181 -27.82 -6.39 22.62
N ILE A 182 -26.64 -7.01 22.57
CA ILE A 182 -25.36 -6.33 22.45
C ILE A 182 -24.90 -6.54 20.99
N PRO A 183 -24.89 -5.50 20.15
CA PRO A 183 -24.52 -5.63 18.75
C PRO A 183 -23.05 -6.03 18.58
N GLN A 184 -22.74 -6.62 17.42
CA GLN A 184 -21.35 -6.87 17.02
C GLN A 184 -20.54 -5.58 17.10
N LYS A 185 -19.32 -5.63 17.64
CA LYS A 185 -18.35 -4.55 17.52
C LYS A 185 -17.16 -5.05 16.71
N ASN A 186 -16.90 -4.39 15.59
CA ASN A 186 -15.72 -4.59 14.73
C ASN A 186 -15.05 -3.24 14.41
N GLU A 187 -15.33 -2.21 15.21
CA GLU A 187 -14.79 -0.89 14.94
C GLU A 187 -13.44 -0.77 15.64
N PRO A 188 -12.40 -0.31 14.92
CA PRO A 188 -11.17 0.08 15.58
C PRO A 188 -11.49 1.19 16.58
N GLN A 189 -10.71 1.28 17.65
CA GLN A 189 -10.85 2.32 18.66
C GLN A 189 -9.68 3.29 18.60
N ILE A 190 -9.98 4.57 18.79
CA ILE A 190 -8.99 5.60 19.09
C ILE A 190 -8.95 5.81 20.60
N ILE A 191 -7.75 5.75 21.16
CA ILE A 191 -7.47 6.01 22.57
C ILE A 191 -6.62 7.26 22.65
N PHE A 192 -7.03 8.27 23.41
CA PHE A 192 -6.19 9.46 23.63
C PHE A 192 -5.18 9.18 24.73
N THR A 193 -3.89 9.21 24.39
CA THR A 193 -2.79 8.96 25.32
C THR A 193 -2.40 10.22 26.11
N LYS A 194 -2.87 11.39 25.66
CA LYS A 194 -2.71 12.67 26.34
C LYS A 194 -4.08 13.36 26.44
N ALA A 195 -4.21 14.27 27.40
CA ALA A 195 -5.34 15.19 27.40
C ALA A 195 -5.36 15.99 26.10
N ARG A 196 -6.56 16.28 25.57
CA ARG A 196 -6.73 17.01 24.32
C ARG A 196 -6.18 18.44 24.46
N TYR A 197 -5.07 18.74 23.79
CA TYR A 197 -4.57 20.11 23.61
C TYR A 197 -5.46 20.91 22.65
N ASP A 198 -5.41 22.24 22.76
CA ASP A 198 -5.82 23.09 21.64
C ASP A 198 -4.91 22.80 20.43
N ALA A 199 -5.49 22.79 19.23
CA ALA A 199 -4.74 22.55 18.01
C ALA A 199 -3.76 23.69 17.68
N THR A 200 -3.94 24.90 18.20
CA THR A 200 -2.98 26.01 18.03
C THR A 200 -1.78 25.90 18.97
N GLU A 201 -1.96 25.22 20.10
CA GLU A 201 -0.92 25.01 21.12
C GLU A 201 -0.19 23.67 20.94
N LEU A 202 -0.72 22.80 20.07
CA LEU A 202 -0.13 21.50 19.80
C LEU A 202 1.18 21.67 19.01
N ASP A 203 2.30 21.56 19.72
CA ASP A 203 3.62 21.49 19.11
C ASP A 203 3.87 20.10 18.52
N MET A 204 3.85 20.03 17.19
CA MET A 204 4.18 18.81 16.45
C MET A 204 5.67 18.84 16.12
N ASP A 205 6.38 17.77 16.46
CA ASP A 205 7.81 17.64 16.18
C ASP A 205 8.09 17.67 14.66
N TYR A 206 8.34 18.88 14.16
CA TYR A 206 8.59 19.16 12.76
C TYR A 206 9.88 18.49 12.29
N GLN A 207 10.89 18.42 13.17
CA GLN A 207 12.18 17.83 12.84
C GLN A 207 12.04 16.32 12.64
N LEU A 208 11.38 15.63 13.57
CA LEU A 208 11.14 14.20 13.49
C LEU A 208 10.23 13.85 12.30
N TYR A 209 9.20 14.67 12.03
CA TYR A 209 8.34 14.51 10.87
C TYR A 209 9.13 14.55 9.56
N ASN A 210 9.95 15.58 9.36
CA ASN A 210 10.74 15.71 8.13
C ASN A 210 11.84 14.66 8.04
N PHE A 211 12.46 14.29 9.16
CA PHE A 211 13.41 13.18 9.19
C PHE A 211 12.79 11.87 8.69
N ARG A 212 11.59 11.51 9.19
CA ARG A 212 10.86 10.32 8.73
C ARG A 212 10.44 10.42 7.28
N LYS A 213 10.00 11.60 6.84
CA LYS A 213 9.63 11.89 5.45
C LYS A 213 10.82 11.67 4.52
N GLU A 214 11.98 12.25 4.81
CA GLU A 214 13.19 12.08 4.00
C GLU A 214 13.67 10.62 4.02
N LYS A 215 13.64 9.94 5.17
CA LYS A 215 14.01 8.50 5.23
C LYS A 215 13.08 7.61 4.41
N TYR A 216 11.79 7.90 4.38
CA TYR A 216 10.87 7.19 3.49
C TYR A 216 11.19 7.48 2.02
N LYS A 217 11.52 8.75 1.70
CA LYS A 217 11.87 9.18 0.36
C LYS A 217 13.10 8.45 -0.17
N GLU A 218 14.19 8.44 0.61
CA GLU A 218 15.41 7.70 0.31
C GLU A 218 15.11 6.22 -0.01
N ARG A 219 14.22 5.59 0.78
CA ARG A 219 13.87 4.17 0.61
C ARG A 219 13.16 3.87 -0.71
N TYR A 220 12.12 4.64 -1.06
CA TYR A 220 11.41 4.37 -2.31
C TYR A 220 12.25 4.76 -3.53
N GLN A 221 13.05 5.83 -3.43
CA GLN A 221 13.98 6.23 -4.48
C GLN A 221 15.05 5.16 -4.72
N ALA A 222 15.57 4.51 -3.67
CA ALA A 222 16.48 3.39 -3.81
C ALA A 222 15.84 2.20 -4.54
N ALA A 223 14.55 1.92 -4.27
CA ALA A 223 13.81 0.87 -4.97
C ALA A 223 13.60 1.19 -6.46
N ILE A 224 13.26 2.44 -6.79
CA ILE A 224 13.16 2.90 -8.18
C ILE A 224 14.53 2.82 -8.87
N SER A 225 15.58 3.31 -8.20
CA SER A 225 16.96 3.26 -8.72
C SER A 225 17.41 1.83 -9.01
N TYR A 226 17.05 0.88 -8.14
CA TYR A 226 17.32 -0.55 -8.36
C TYR A 226 16.69 -1.07 -9.64
N ALA A 227 15.51 -0.58 -10.05
CA ALA A 227 14.83 -1.00 -11.27
C ALA A 227 15.30 -0.22 -12.52
N GLU A 228 15.54 1.09 -12.41
CA GLU A 228 15.73 1.98 -13.56
C GLU A 228 17.20 2.23 -13.93
N THR A 229 18.15 2.11 -13.00
CA THR A 229 19.54 2.49 -13.28
C THR A 229 20.33 1.37 -13.96
N ALA A 230 21.35 1.75 -14.74
CA ALA A 230 22.32 0.86 -15.37
C ALA A 230 23.54 0.55 -14.47
N ILE A 231 23.37 0.63 -13.14
CA ILE A 231 24.40 0.22 -12.17
C ILE A 231 24.20 -1.27 -11.86
N CYS A 232 25.30 -2.01 -11.68
CA CYS A 232 25.26 -3.42 -11.28
C CYS A 232 24.30 -3.64 -10.10
N ARG A 233 23.31 -4.54 -10.27
CA ARG A 233 22.25 -4.78 -9.28
C ARG A 233 22.80 -5.12 -7.89
N SER A 234 23.85 -5.95 -7.85
CA SER A 234 24.51 -6.31 -6.58
C SER A 234 25.18 -5.11 -5.90
N ARG A 235 25.84 -4.22 -6.66
CA ARG A 235 26.44 -3.00 -6.10
C ARG A 235 25.38 -2.05 -5.52
N LEU A 236 24.22 -1.91 -6.18
CA LEU A 236 23.11 -1.11 -5.63
C LEU A 236 22.59 -1.68 -4.32
N LEU A 237 22.38 -3.00 -4.26
CA LEU A 237 21.90 -3.68 -3.05
C LEU A 237 22.90 -3.56 -1.89
N LEU A 238 24.19 -3.79 -2.16
CA LEU A 238 25.25 -3.67 -1.15
C LEU A 238 25.44 -2.21 -0.71
N GLY A 239 25.40 -1.26 -1.65
CA GLY A 239 25.48 0.17 -1.37
C GLY A 239 24.34 0.67 -0.48
N TYR A 240 23.12 0.12 -0.64
CA TYR A 240 21.99 0.40 0.25
C TYR A 240 22.26 0.00 1.72
N PHE A 241 23.07 -1.04 1.94
CA PHE A 241 23.55 -1.46 3.27
C PHE A 241 24.94 -0.90 3.60
N SER A 242 25.27 0.27 3.03
CA SER A 242 26.52 1.01 3.29
C SER A 242 27.81 0.26 2.89
N GLN A 243 27.73 -0.71 1.97
CA GLN A 243 28.88 -1.40 1.39
C GLN A 243 29.16 -0.86 -0.02
N THR A 244 29.94 0.23 -0.10
CA THR A 244 30.11 1.03 -1.33
C THR A 244 31.23 0.56 -2.27
N ASN A 245 32.21 -0.20 -1.75
CA ASN A 245 33.38 -0.67 -2.50
C ASN A 245 33.23 -2.08 -3.10
N ALA A 246 32.00 -2.55 -3.30
CA ALA A 246 31.76 -3.85 -3.91
C ALA A 246 32.14 -3.86 -5.40
N PRO A 247 32.86 -4.89 -5.89
CA PRO A 247 33.13 -5.05 -7.32
C PRO A 247 31.84 -5.34 -8.10
N LYS A 248 31.90 -5.21 -9.44
CA LYS A 248 30.79 -5.66 -10.30
C LYS A 248 30.59 -7.17 -10.13
N CYS A 249 29.34 -7.63 -10.06
CA CYS A 249 29.06 -9.05 -9.83
C CYS A 249 29.25 -9.94 -11.07
N GLY A 250 29.33 -9.39 -12.28
CA GLY A 250 29.51 -10.15 -13.53
C GLY A 250 28.28 -10.96 -14.00
N VAL A 251 27.30 -11.21 -13.12
CA VAL A 251 26.21 -12.18 -13.39
C VAL A 251 24.81 -11.56 -13.49
N CYS A 252 24.61 -10.29 -13.08
CA CYS A 252 23.30 -9.64 -13.19
C CYS A 252 22.99 -9.19 -14.63
N ASP A 253 21.72 -8.93 -14.89
CA ASP A 253 21.19 -8.39 -16.15
C ASP A 253 22.03 -7.23 -16.71
N VAL A 254 22.38 -6.26 -15.86
CA VAL A 254 23.22 -5.11 -16.22
C VAL A 254 24.66 -5.52 -16.56
N CYS A 255 25.28 -6.40 -15.77
CA CYS A 255 26.65 -6.84 -16.01
C CYS A 255 26.78 -7.71 -17.26
N THR A 256 25.75 -8.50 -17.55
CA THR A 256 25.68 -9.38 -18.73
C THR A 256 25.18 -8.68 -19.99
N GLY A 257 24.84 -7.39 -19.92
CA GLY A 257 24.30 -6.64 -21.05
C GLY A 257 22.87 -7.03 -21.48
N ARG A 258 22.15 -7.84 -20.69
CA ARG A 258 20.77 -8.27 -20.99
C ARG A 258 19.74 -7.13 -20.89
N THR A 259 20.12 -6.00 -20.34
CA THR A 259 19.34 -4.74 -20.32
C THR A 259 19.62 -3.84 -21.53
N LYS A 260 20.54 -4.22 -22.43
CA LYS A 260 20.72 -3.49 -23.70
C LYS A 260 19.45 -3.70 -24.53
N PRO A 261 18.85 -2.62 -25.11
CA PRO A 261 17.81 -2.76 -26.11
C PRO A 261 18.20 -3.84 -27.11
N GLN A 262 17.40 -4.89 -27.22
CA GLN A 262 17.56 -5.83 -28.32
C GLN A 262 17.13 -5.11 -29.58
N ILE A 263 18.10 -4.76 -30.41
CA ILE A 263 17.80 -4.34 -31.78
C ILE A 263 17.26 -5.60 -32.47
N ASP A 264 16.06 -5.49 -33.02
CA ASP A 264 15.55 -6.53 -33.91
C ASP A 264 16.52 -6.75 -35.07
N LEU A 265 16.76 -8.00 -35.48
CA LEU A 265 17.75 -8.35 -36.51
C LEU A 265 17.52 -7.56 -37.81
N GLN A 266 16.27 -7.39 -38.22
CA GLN A 266 15.94 -6.64 -39.44
C GLN A 266 16.28 -5.15 -39.30
N LYS A 267 16.01 -4.55 -38.14
CA LYS A 267 16.42 -3.18 -37.84
C LYS A 267 17.93 -3.03 -37.73
N PHE A 268 18.62 -4.01 -37.15
CA PHE A 268 20.07 -4.00 -37.04
C PHE A 268 20.72 -3.98 -38.42
N GLU A 269 20.28 -4.83 -39.35
CA GLU A 269 20.79 -4.81 -40.72
C GLU A 269 20.49 -3.47 -41.41
N GLN A 270 19.30 -2.87 -41.21
CA GLN A 270 18.99 -1.52 -41.74
C GLN A 270 19.92 -0.43 -41.18
N TYR A 271 20.22 -0.48 -39.87
CA TYR A 271 21.15 0.47 -39.26
C TYR A 271 22.57 0.25 -39.73
N LYS A 272 22.99 -1.00 -39.86
CA LYS A 272 24.30 -1.38 -40.40
C LYS A 272 24.47 -0.87 -41.82
N GLU A 273 23.57 -1.17 -42.75
CA GLU A 273 23.63 -0.68 -44.13
C GLU A 273 23.75 0.85 -44.16
N ARG A 274 22.91 1.54 -43.38
CA ARG A 274 22.94 3.01 -43.33
C ARG A 274 24.23 3.57 -42.72
N LEU A 275 24.77 2.94 -41.68
CA LEU A 275 26.05 3.32 -41.08
C LEU A 275 27.20 3.12 -42.07
N TYR A 276 27.17 2.01 -42.81
CA TYR A 276 28.14 1.74 -43.87
C TYR A 276 28.06 2.78 -44.99
N ASP A 277 26.86 3.13 -45.47
CA ASP A 277 26.69 4.18 -46.48
C ASP A 277 27.31 5.51 -46.03
N LEU A 278 27.05 5.92 -44.79
CA LEU A 278 27.55 7.18 -44.22
C LEU A 278 29.08 7.17 -44.07
N LEU A 279 29.65 6.03 -43.67
CA LEU A 279 31.10 5.89 -43.46
C LEU A 279 31.89 5.59 -44.74
N ASN A 280 31.22 5.17 -45.81
CA ASN A 280 31.86 4.92 -47.10
C ASN A 280 32.33 6.23 -47.77
N GLU A 281 31.67 7.36 -47.48
CA GLU A 281 32.01 8.66 -48.06
C GLU A 281 33.18 9.34 -47.35
N LYS A 282 33.23 9.26 -46.02
CA LYS A 282 34.26 9.90 -45.19
C LYS A 282 34.24 9.39 -43.75
N GLU A 283 35.33 9.65 -43.04
CA GLU A 283 35.39 9.45 -41.60
C GLU A 283 34.49 10.47 -40.88
N LEU A 284 33.59 9.98 -40.03
CA LEU A 284 32.57 10.80 -39.37
C LEU A 284 32.74 10.77 -37.85
N THR A 285 32.48 11.91 -37.20
CA THR A 285 32.32 11.95 -35.75
C THR A 285 31.00 11.29 -35.32
N LEU A 286 30.86 10.98 -34.02
CA LEU A 286 29.60 10.43 -33.50
C LEU A 286 28.41 11.35 -33.82
N GLY A 287 28.57 12.66 -33.65
CA GLY A 287 27.49 13.62 -33.92
C GLY A 287 27.06 13.63 -35.39
N GLU A 288 28.01 13.50 -36.32
CA GLU A 288 27.71 13.41 -37.75
C GLU A 288 27.09 12.07 -38.15
N LEU A 289 27.47 10.96 -37.51
CA LEU A 289 26.79 9.68 -37.69
C LEU A 289 25.34 9.75 -37.19
N MET A 290 25.13 10.31 -36.00
CA MET A 290 23.82 10.40 -35.38
C MET A 290 22.86 11.32 -36.15
N SER A 291 23.36 12.34 -36.86
CA SER A 291 22.52 13.24 -37.67
C SER A 291 21.87 12.54 -38.87
N GLY A 292 22.41 11.39 -39.29
CA GLY A 292 21.83 10.54 -40.34
C GLY A 292 20.59 9.75 -39.90
N PHE A 293 20.17 9.86 -38.63
CA PHE A 293 19.08 9.11 -38.05
C PHE A 293 18.11 9.97 -37.23
N THR A 294 16.92 9.44 -36.94
CA THR A 294 15.94 10.13 -36.11
C THR A 294 16.31 10.06 -34.61
N PRO A 295 16.11 11.15 -33.82
CA PRO A 295 16.49 11.19 -32.40
C PRO A 295 15.86 10.08 -31.55
N GLN A 296 14.66 9.63 -31.89
CA GLN A 296 13.96 8.57 -31.17
C GLN A 296 14.68 7.21 -31.23
N LYS A 297 15.60 7.02 -32.19
CA LYS A 297 16.35 5.78 -32.41
C LYS A 297 17.77 5.82 -31.85
N GLU A 298 18.16 6.90 -31.16
CA GLU A 298 19.54 7.12 -30.71
C GLU A 298 20.12 5.93 -29.92
N GLY A 299 19.34 5.39 -28.98
CA GLY A 299 19.77 4.24 -28.19
C GLY A 299 19.99 2.97 -29.01
N GLU A 300 19.17 2.70 -30.02
CA GLU A 300 19.31 1.53 -30.90
C GLU A 300 20.54 1.67 -31.81
N ILE A 301 20.83 2.88 -32.31
CA ILE A 301 21.97 3.14 -33.21
C ILE A 301 23.30 3.06 -32.46
N LEU A 302 23.36 3.60 -31.24
CA LEU A 302 24.56 3.51 -30.41
C LEU A 302 24.95 2.05 -30.14
N LEU A 303 23.96 1.19 -29.92
CA LEU A 303 24.16 -0.25 -29.76
C LEU A 303 24.64 -0.92 -31.05
N ALA A 304 24.10 -0.51 -32.21
CA ALA A 304 24.57 -1.02 -33.50
C ALA A 304 26.03 -0.63 -33.76
N ILE A 305 26.41 0.63 -33.47
CA ILE A 305 27.79 1.12 -33.59
C ILE A 305 28.72 0.34 -32.64
N GLU A 306 28.31 0.14 -31.38
CA GLU A 306 29.10 -0.60 -30.38
C GLU A 306 29.35 -2.04 -30.86
N TYR A 307 28.32 -2.73 -31.36
CA TYR A 307 28.45 -4.08 -31.91
C TYR A 307 29.42 -4.12 -33.11
N LEU A 308 29.29 -3.19 -34.05
CA LEU A 308 30.16 -3.15 -35.25
C LEU A 308 31.62 -2.86 -34.90
N ILE A 309 31.89 -2.19 -33.78
CA ILE A 309 33.24 -1.99 -33.27
C ILE A 309 33.78 -3.25 -32.61
N ASP A 310 32.97 -3.89 -31.77
CA ASP A 310 33.36 -5.11 -31.06
C ASP A 310 33.68 -6.26 -32.03
N GLU A 311 32.93 -6.37 -33.13
CA GLU A 311 33.16 -7.36 -34.20
C GLU A 311 34.23 -6.92 -35.22
N GLY A 312 34.79 -5.71 -35.09
CA GLY A 312 35.87 -5.23 -35.95
C GLY A 312 35.45 -4.79 -37.36
N PHE A 313 34.17 -4.50 -37.57
CA PHE A 313 33.63 -3.96 -38.83
C PHE A 313 33.88 -2.45 -38.99
N ILE A 314 33.85 -1.72 -37.88
CA ILE A 314 34.10 -0.28 -37.80
C ILE A 314 35.17 -0.03 -36.73
N THR A 315 36.06 0.93 -36.98
CA THR A 315 37.08 1.35 -36.00
C THR A 315 36.92 2.82 -35.64
N LYS A 316 37.31 3.16 -34.41
CA LYS A 316 37.29 4.54 -33.91
C LYS A 316 38.71 5.07 -33.74
N ILE A 317 39.06 6.10 -34.50
CA ILE A 317 40.38 6.76 -34.50
C ILE A 317 40.14 8.26 -34.26
N ASP A 318 40.80 8.85 -33.26
CA ASP A 318 40.72 10.29 -32.96
C ASP A 318 39.29 10.88 -32.93
N ARG A 319 38.37 10.15 -32.29
CA ARG A 319 36.92 10.46 -32.15
C ARG A 319 36.10 10.38 -33.45
N LYS A 320 36.71 9.97 -34.56
CA LYS A 320 36.01 9.64 -35.80
C LYS A 320 35.87 8.12 -35.93
N TYR A 321 34.83 7.72 -36.63
CA TYR A 321 34.53 6.34 -36.98
C TYR A 321 34.85 6.14 -38.46
N THR A 322 35.38 4.98 -38.80
CA THR A 322 35.74 4.59 -40.17
C THR A 322 35.55 3.09 -40.35
N ILE A 323 35.22 2.65 -41.57
CA ILE A 323 35.12 1.22 -41.89
C ILE A 323 36.50 0.59 -41.77
N THR A 324 36.58 -0.55 -41.08
CA THR A 324 37.83 -1.31 -40.98
C THR A 324 38.12 -1.94 -42.32
N LYS A 325 39.19 -1.49 -43.00
CA LYS A 325 39.68 -2.13 -44.23
C LYS A 325 40.41 -3.42 -43.84
N HIS A 326 39.85 -4.55 -44.24
CA HIS A 326 40.55 -5.84 -44.18
C HIS A 326 41.62 -5.96 -45.27
#